data_AF-A0A1F9MUV4-F1
#
_entry.id   AF-A0A1F9MUV4-F1
#
_cell.length_a   1.000
_cell.length_b   1.000
_cell.length_c   1.000
_cell.angle_alpha   90.00
_cell.angle_beta   90.00
_cell.angle_gamma   90.00
#
_symmetry.space_group_name_H-M   'P 1'
#
loop_
_entity.id
_entity.type
_entity.pdbx_description
1 polymer ?
#
loop_
_entity_poly.entity_id
_entity_poly.type
_entity_poly.pdbx_seq_one_letter_code
_entity_poly.pdbx_strand_id
1 'polypeptide(L)'
;MEGLYAPEAAKRAQAAIKLGNMGEKAVPAIPLLIGLLGDSAGIELKAQPDAKIAENTSPGIEAAVALGKIGDPALDPLIAALKDKNPHVRVLAAVALEELENPKAVEALIAALKDENLDVQSSAARALGEINDTRAVDPLIEALTDKKAEVRATAAAALGEIGDKKATAPLVAALKDPSEKVRRLAAVSLGEISDNQAIKPLVAALKDNDAEVRAAAARALGIQGDLKLSQEPLIAAATDKNPQVRAVVIEALAGMKSSKIEAIYITSLKDEDPNVRLSAAEALGEIKSPKATKPLMAALKDQSPSVRAAAAKALGALGDPMAVPALFDLLKDKQETVRAAAAQALGKIKSPRAIKALASFLKNDEVPVRISAAVAMGQIGSPRAVKPLISALGDKSQSVREAAAMGLAHITGKNFGEDQVAWNKYWEDNKEAYLSVCTKGLCRY
;
A
#
# COMPACT_ATOMS: atom_id res chain seq x y z
N MET A 1 -30.50 24.11 -3.55
CA MET A 1 -31.21 23.79 -4.80
C MET A 1 -31.07 24.93 -5.82
N GLU A 2 -31.41 26.18 -5.51
CA GLU A 2 -31.24 27.32 -6.46
C GLU A 2 -29.84 27.42 -7.08
N GLY A 3 -28.79 27.16 -6.28
CA GLY A 3 -27.41 27.16 -6.75
C GLY A 3 -27.10 26.16 -7.89
N LEU A 4 -27.93 25.14 -8.11
CA LEU A 4 -27.78 24.21 -9.25
C LEU A 4 -28.07 24.87 -10.61
N TYR A 5 -28.74 26.04 -10.61
CA TYR A 5 -29.04 26.82 -11.82
C TYR A 5 -28.14 28.04 -11.98
N ALA A 6 -27.11 28.18 -11.13
CA ALA A 6 -26.19 29.30 -11.23
C ALA A 6 -25.52 29.34 -12.62
N PRO A 7 -25.27 30.53 -13.20
CA PRO A 7 -24.61 30.62 -14.50
C PRO A 7 -23.18 30.08 -14.45
N GLU A 8 -22.50 30.21 -13.32
CA GLU A 8 -21.14 29.71 -13.12
C GLU A 8 -21.12 28.22 -12.76
N ALA A 9 -20.42 27.41 -13.56
CA ALA A 9 -20.26 25.97 -13.33
C ALA A 9 -19.72 25.66 -11.92
N ALA A 10 -18.75 26.44 -11.42
CA ALA A 10 -18.22 26.27 -10.07
C ALA A 10 -19.28 26.38 -8.97
N LYS A 11 -20.28 27.26 -9.14
CA LYS A 11 -21.38 27.39 -8.17
C LYS A 11 -22.35 26.21 -8.26
N ARG A 12 -22.62 25.71 -9.48
CA ARG A 12 -23.44 24.50 -9.68
C ARG A 12 -22.81 23.28 -9.03
N ALA A 13 -21.52 23.07 -9.25
CA ALA A 13 -20.74 22.00 -8.63
C ALA A 13 -20.74 22.10 -7.09
N GLN A 14 -20.46 23.29 -6.53
CA GLN A 14 -20.52 23.50 -5.08
C GLN A 14 -21.93 23.25 -4.50
N ALA A 15 -22.98 23.58 -5.25
CA ALA A 15 -24.36 23.30 -4.84
C ALA A 15 -24.64 21.79 -4.83
N ALA A 16 -24.16 21.04 -5.82
CA ALA A 16 -24.25 19.59 -5.86
C ALA A 16 -23.52 18.94 -4.67
N ILE A 17 -22.27 19.35 -4.39
CA ILE A 17 -21.49 18.87 -3.23
C ILE A 17 -22.26 19.08 -1.91
N LYS A 18 -22.81 20.29 -1.71
CA LYS A 18 -23.58 20.61 -0.49
C LYS A 18 -24.81 19.72 -0.36
N LEU A 19 -25.50 19.43 -1.46
CA LEU A 19 -26.66 18.54 -1.47
C LEU A 19 -26.27 17.09 -1.19
N GLY A 20 -25.18 16.59 -1.77
CA GLY A 20 -24.65 15.27 -1.44
C GLY A 20 -24.31 15.12 0.05
N ASN A 21 -23.69 16.14 0.65
CA ASN A 21 -23.38 16.16 2.09
C ASN A 21 -24.63 16.22 2.99
N MET A 22 -25.81 16.54 2.44
CA MET A 22 -27.07 16.47 3.18
C MET A 22 -27.69 15.06 3.18
N GLY A 23 -27.19 14.14 2.35
CA GLY A 23 -27.68 12.76 2.22
C GLY A 23 -29.18 12.71 1.90
N GLU A 24 -29.91 11.84 2.58
CA GLU A 24 -31.37 11.66 2.39
C GLU A 24 -32.19 12.96 2.53
N LYS A 25 -31.71 13.98 3.25
CA LYS A 25 -32.42 15.27 3.34
C LYS A 25 -32.48 16.01 2.00
N ALA A 26 -31.62 15.64 1.05
CA ALA A 26 -31.59 16.20 -0.30
C ALA A 26 -32.38 15.38 -1.33
N VAL A 27 -33.21 14.39 -0.92
CA VAL A 27 -34.11 13.65 -1.82
C VAL A 27 -34.92 14.57 -2.77
N PRO A 28 -35.50 15.70 -2.33
CA PRO A 28 -36.21 16.61 -3.23
C PRO A 28 -35.34 17.19 -4.36
N ALA A 29 -34.01 17.17 -4.23
CA ALA A 29 -33.08 17.67 -5.23
C ALA A 29 -32.69 16.63 -6.29
N ILE A 30 -33.08 15.35 -6.15
CA ILE A 30 -32.70 14.28 -7.09
C ILE A 30 -33.03 14.63 -8.54
N PRO A 31 -34.25 15.09 -8.92
CA PRO A 31 -34.54 15.42 -10.31
C PRO A 31 -33.63 16.52 -10.87
N LEU A 32 -33.22 17.46 -10.01
CA LEU A 32 -32.34 18.57 -10.38
C LEU A 32 -30.90 18.10 -10.60
N LEU A 33 -30.43 17.20 -9.73
CA LEU A 33 -29.12 16.59 -9.84
C LEU A 33 -29.03 15.68 -11.08
N ILE A 34 -30.09 14.92 -11.38
CA ILE A 34 -30.18 14.13 -12.63
C ILE A 34 -30.07 15.05 -13.85
N GLY A 35 -30.78 16.18 -13.87
CA GLY A 35 -30.68 17.16 -14.94
C GLY A 35 -29.30 17.81 -15.07
N LEU A 36 -28.52 17.84 -13.97
CA LEU A 36 -27.17 18.40 -13.95
C LEU A 36 -26.10 17.43 -14.46
N LEU A 37 -26.39 16.12 -14.55
CA LEU A 37 -25.43 15.12 -15.06
C LEU A 37 -24.90 15.46 -16.47
N GLY A 38 -25.66 16.17 -17.29
CA GLY A 38 -25.22 16.58 -18.63
C GLY A 38 -24.19 17.71 -18.65
N ASP A 39 -23.91 18.34 -17.50
CA ASP A 39 -23.04 19.50 -17.41
C ASP A 39 -21.57 19.11 -17.30
N SER A 40 -20.91 19.05 -18.45
CA SER A 40 -19.50 18.68 -18.61
C SER A 40 -18.54 19.87 -18.50
N ALA A 41 -18.98 21.03 -18.00
CA ALA A 41 -18.12 22.21 -17.90
C ALA A 41 -16.98 21.97 -16.89
N GLY A 42 -15.76 21.79 -17.42
CA GLY A 42 -14.57 21.59 -16.61
C GLY A 42 -14.28 22.78 -15.71
N ILE A 43 -14.08 22.52 -14.42
CA ILE A 43 -13.77 23.52 -13.41
C ILE A 43 -12.66 23.01 -12.48
N GLU A 44 -11.92 23.95 -11.90
CA GLU A 44 -11.00 23.69 -10.80
C GLU A 44 -11.69 24.10 -9.48
N LEU A 45 -11.93 23.13 -8.60
CA LEU A 45 -12.38 23.44 -7.24
C LEU A 45 -11.17 23.52 -6.31
N LYS A 46 -11.07 24.62 -5.54
CA LYS A 46 -10.16 24.67 -4.39
C LYS A 46 -10.64 23.60 -3.40
N ALA A 47 -9.77 22.63 -3.14
CA ALA A 47 -10.11 21.54 -2.26
C ALA A 47 -10.37 22.02 -0.82
N GLN A 48 -10.99 21.16 -0.01
CA GLN A 48 -11.26 21.41 1.41
C GLN A 48 -9.97 21.87 2.15
N PRO A 49 -10.07 22.52 3.32
CA PRO A 49 -8.92 23.17 4.00
C PRO A 49 -7.65 22.32 4.15
N ASP A 50 -7.76 20.99 4.07
CA ASP A 50 -6.69 20.03 4.28
C ASP A 50 -6.08 19.45 2.97
N ALA A 51 -6.66 19.76 1.81
CA ALA A 51 -6.24 19.17 0.53
C ALA A 51 -5.29 20.10 -0.24
N LYS A 52 -4.11 19.58 -0.58
CA LYS A 52 -2.97 20.34 -1.13
C LYS A 52 -3.01 20.57 -2.64
N ILE A 53 -4.00 20.05 -3.36
CA ILE A 53 -4.07 20.08 -4.83
C ILE A 53 -5.52 20.38 -5.26
N ALA A 54 -5.70 21.20 -6.29
CA ALA A 54 -7.01 21.42 -6.90
C ALA A 54 -7.40 20.21 -7.77
N GLU A 55 -8.65 19.77 -7.66
CA GLU A 55 -9.20 18.68 -8.48
C GLU A 55 -9.95 19.25 -9.69
N ASN A 56 -9.64 18.72 -10.87
CA ASN A 56 -10.40 19.00 -12.09
C ASN A 56 -11.70 18.19 -12.03
N THR A 57 -12.84 18.88 -12.02
CA THR A 57 -14.18 18.27 -11.92
C THR A 57 -15.16 18.98 -12.87
N SER A 58 -16.43 18.56 -12.86
CA SER A 58 -17.54 19.23 -13.53
C SER A 58 -18.80 19.21 -12.65
N PRO A 59 -19.78 20.09 -12.88
CA PRO A 59 -21.05 20.02 -12.16
C PRO A 59 -21.76 18.67 -12.33
N GLY A 60 -21.62 18.02 -13.49
CA GLY A 60 -22.15 16.68 -13.73
C GLY A 60 -21.48 15.61 -12.86
N ILE A 61 -20.14 15.64 -12.73
CA ILE A 61 -19.40 14.71 -11.85
C ILE A 61 -19.87 14.90 -10.40
N GLU A 62 -19.93 16.14 -9.91
CA GLU A 62 -20.38 16.40 -8.54
C GLU A 62 -21.86 16.03 -8.32
N ALA A 63 -22.69 16.13 -9.36
CA ALA A 63 -24.08 15.68 -9.30
C ALA A 63 -24.18 14.16 -9.19
N ALA A 64 -23.36 13.41 -9.92
CA ALA A 64 -23.28 11.95 -9.82
C ALA A 64 -22.87 11.50 -8.42
N VAL A 65 -21.79 12.10 -7.88
CA VAL A 65 -21.32 11.84 -6.50
C VAL A 65 -22.40 12.21 -5.48
N ALA A 66 -23.09 13.34 -5.67
CA ALA A 66 -24.17 13.74 -4.77
C ALA A 66 -25.35 12.75 -4.80
N LEU A 67 -25.71 12.22 -5.97
CA LEU A 67 -26.78 11.23 -6.12
C LEU A 67 -26.42 9.90 -5.43
N GLY A 68 -25.17 9.43 -5.57
CA GLY A 68 -24.68 8.26 -4.83
C GLY A 68 -24.80 8.45 -3.31
N LYS A 69 -24.36 9.61 -2.80
CA LYS A 69 -24.47 9.97 -1.37
C LYS A 69 -25.90 10.14 -0.85
N ILE A 70 -26.86 10.50 -1.71
CA ILE A 70 -28.27 10.59 -1.34
C ILE A 70 -28.86 9.20 -1.09
N GLY A 71 -28.32 8.16 -1.76
CA GLY A 71 -28.66 6.77 -1.52
C GLY A 71 -29.85 6.27 -2.34
N ASP A 72 -30.50 5.21 -1.84
CA ASP A 72 -31.54 4.44 -2.52
C ASP A 72 -32.64 5.25 -3.24
N PRO A 73 -33.12 6.41 -2.75
CA PRO A 73 -34.10 7.21 -3.48
C PRO A 73 -33.63 7.68 -4.87
N ALA A 74 -32.32 7.73 -5.12
CA ALA A 74 -31.75 8.10 -6.42
C ALA A 74 -31.72 6.93 -7.42
N LEU A 75 -31.96 5.69 -6.98
CA LEU A 75 -31.80 4.48 -7.79
C LEU A 75 -32.63 4.49 -9.08
N ASP A 76 -33.96 4.62 -8.98
CA ASP A 76 -34.84 4.56 -10.15
C ASP A 76 -34.58 5.73 -11.13
N PRO A 77 -34.38 6.98 -10.67
CA PRO A 77 -33.96 8.08 -11.52
C PRO A 77 -32.62 7.82 -12.24
N LEU A 78 -31.63 7.22 -11.57
CA LEU A 78 -30.35 6.87 -12.17
C LEU A 78 -30.48 5.74 -13.19
N ILE A 79 -31.27 4.70 -12.91
CA ILE A 79 -31.60 3.63 -13.88
C ILE A 79 -32.29 4.21 -15.12
N ALA A 80 -33.16 5.22 -14.95
CA ALA A 80 -33.76 5.92 -16.08
C ALA A 80 -32.72 6.74 -16.88
N ALA A 81 -31.78 7.40 -16.19
CA ALA A 81 -30.72 8.20 -16.80
C ALA A 81 -29.72 7.36 -17.61
N LEU A 82 -29.56 6.06 -17.33
CA LEU A 82 -28.81 5.13 -18.19
C LEU A 82 -29.39 5.00 -19.61
N LYS A 83 -30.59 5.51 -19.88
CA LYS A 83 -31.22 5.51 -21.21
C LYS A 83 -31.26 6.90 -21.85
N ASP A 84 -30.56 7.88 -21.27
CA ASP A 84 -30.53 9.24 -21.80
C ASP A 84 -29.88 9.29 -23.19
N LYS A 85 -30.32 10.25 -24.03
CA LYS A 85 -29.76 10.43 -25.38
C LYS A 85 -28.32 10.90 -25.34
N ASN A 86 -27.92 11.62 -24.29
CA ASN A 86 -26.56 12.09 -24.11
C ASN A 86 -25.70 11.00 -23.44
N PRO A 87 -24.66 10.48 -24.12
CA PRO A 87 -23.78 9.47 -23.54
C PRO A 87 -23.08 9.96 -22.27
N HIS A 88 -22.83 11.27 -22.12
CA HIS A 88 -22.23 11.80 -20.88
C HIS A 88 -23.14 11.61 -19.67
N VAL A 89 -24.46 11.79 -19.84
CA VAL A 89 -25.45 11.51 -18.78
C VAL A 89 -25.47 10.03 -18.44
N ARG A 90 -25.42 9.15 -19.45
CA ARG A 90 -25.38 7.69 -19.24
C ARG A 90 -24.12 7.25 -18.49
N VAL A 91 -22.96 7.81 -18.83
CA VAL A 91 -21.68 7.58 -18.14
C VAL A 91 -21.83 7.95 -16.66
N LEU A 92 -22.26 9.19 -16.38
CA LEU A 92 -22.34 9.67 -15.00
C LEU A 92 -23.47 9.02 -14.21
N ALA A 93 -24.52 8.53 -14.87
CA ALA A 93 -25.52 7.67 -14.24
C ALA A 93 -24.91 6.32 -13.81
N ALA A 94 -24.08 5.69 -14.64
CA ALA A 94 -23.37 4.47 -14.27
C ALA A 94 -22.39 4.71 -13.11
N VAL A 95 -21.64 5.83 -13.13
CA VAL A 95 -20.74 6.24 -12.03
C VAL A 95 -21.53 6.45 -10.72
N ALA A 96 -22.68 7.11 -10.77
CA ALA A 96 -23.50 7.31 -9.57
C ALA A 96 -24.11 5.99 -9.05
N LEU A 97 -24.40 5.03 -9.92
CA LEU A 97 -24.90 3.70 -9.54
C LEU A 97 -23.81 2.82 -8.93
N GLU A 98 -22.55 3.00 -9.36
CA GLU A 98 -21.38 2.41 -8.70
C GLU A 98 -21.26 2.90 -7.26
N GLU A 99 -21.24 4.22 -7.05
CA GLU A 99 -21.18 4.83 -5.70
C GLU A 99 -22.36 4.45 -4.80
N LEU A 100 -23.49 4.07 -5.40
CA LEU A 100 -24.68 3.63 -4.69
C LEU A 100 -24.58 2.16 -4.23
N GLU A 101 -23.77 1.33 -4.91
CA GLU A 101 -23.56 -0.09 -4.65
C GLU A 101 -24.86 -0.93 -4.52
N ASN A 102 -25.96 -0.51 -5.14
CA ASN A 102 -27.25 -1.16 -4.97
C ASN A 102 -27.48 -2.29 -6.00
N PRO A 103 -27.66 -3.57 -5.56
CA PRO A 103 -27.83 -4.71 -6.46
C PRO A 103 -29.05 -4.64 -7.39
N LYS A 104 -30.03 -3.77 -7.13
CA LYS A 104 -31.17 -3.55 -8.02
C LYS A 104 -30.77 -2.87 -9.34
N ALA A 105 -29.61 -2.20 -9.39
CA ALA A 105 -29.08 -1.57 -10.59
C ALA A 105 -28.49 -2.58 -11.60
N VAL A 106 -28.19 -3.81 -11.15
CA VAL A 106 -27.41 -4.81 -11.91
C VAL A 106 -28.01 -5.08 -13.30
N GLU A 107 -29.31 -5.32 -13.41
CA GLU A 107 -29.94 -5.59 -14.72
C GLU A 107 -29.85 -4.39 -15.69
N ALA A 108 -29.94 -3.17 -15.16
CA ALA A 108 -29.83 -1.95 -15.95
C ALA A 108 -28.38 -1.72 -16.42
N LEU A 109 -27.41 -1.98 -15.55
CA LEU A 109 -25.99 -1.89 -15.86
C LEU A 109 -25.55 -3.01 -16.83
N ILE A 110 -26.08 -4.23 -16.71
CA ILE A 110 -25.90 -5.31 -17.69
C ILE A 110 -26.39 -4.87 -19.07
N ALA A 111 -27.53 -4.18 -19.17
CA ALA A 111 -27.99 -3.63 -20.44
C ALA A 111 -27.04 -2.56 -20.98
N ALA A 112 -26.47 -1.72 -20.12
CA ALA A 112 -25.51 -0.68 -20.47
C ALA A 112 -24.14 -1.20 -20.95
N LEU A 113 -23.79 -2.47 -20.67
CA LEU A 113 -22.62 -3.12 -21.31
C LEU A 113 -22.73 -3.19 -22.83
N LYS A 114 -23.95 -3.11 -23.38
CA LYS A 114 -24.22 -3.14 -24.83
C LYS A 114 -24.47 -1.74 -25.43
N ASP A 115 -24.14 -0.68 -24.68
CA ASP A 115 -24.28 0.71 -25.14
C ASP A 115 -23.43 0.98 -26.39
N GLU A 116 -23.82 1.93 -27.24
CA GLU A 116 -23.01 2.31 -28.41
C GLU A 116 -21.72 3.06 -28.04
N ASN A 117 -21.73 3.75 -26.91
CA ASN A 117 -20.65 4.57 -26.40
C ASN A 117 -19.75 3.76 -25.46
N LEU A 118 -18.44 3.84 -25.71
CA LEU A 118 -17.43 3.06 -25.00
C LEU A 118 -17.26 3.42 -23.53
N ASP A 119 -17.40 4.70 -23.21
CA ASP A 119 -17.26 5.19 -21.85
C ASP A 119 -18.43 4.69 -21.00
N VAL A 120 -19.62 4.58 -21.60
CA VAL A 120 -20.80 3.99 -20.95
C VAL A 120 -20.57 2.50 -20.67
N GLN A 121 -20.13 1.73 -21.67
CA GLN A 121 -19.83 0.30 -21.50
C GLN A 121 -18.78 0.08 -20.39
N SER A 122 -17.72 0.89 -20.39
CA SER A 122 -16.64 0.78 -19.38
C SER A 122 -17.13 1.16 -17.99
N SER A 123 -17.90 2.24 -17.87
CA SER A 123 -18.47 2.67 -16.58
C SER A 123 -19.47 1.64 -16.05
N ALA A 124 -20.27 1.03 -16.93
CA ALA A 124 -21.18 -0.04 -16.55
C ALA A 124 -20.45 -1.30 -16.07
N ALA A 125 -19.39 -1.72 -16.77
CA ALA A 125 -18.58 -2.87 -16.35
C ALA A 125 -17.91 -2.63 -15.00
N ARG A 126 -17.34 -1.45 -14.78
CA ARG A 126 -16.75 -1.07 -13.49
C ARG A 126 -17.79 -1.05 -12.36
N ALA A 127 -18.95 -0.42 -12.59
CA ALA A 127 -20.04 -0.42 -11.63
C ALA A 127 -20.51 -1.83 -11.26
N LEU A 128 -20.57 -2.76 -12.24
CA LEU A 128 -20.92 -4.15 -11.98
C LEU A 128 -19.87 -4.90 -11.16
N GLY A 129 -18.59 -4.58 -11.34
CA GLY A 129 -17.48 -5.12 -10.53
C GLY A 129 -17.62 -4.71 -9.07
N GLU A 130 -17.77 -3.41 -8.81
CA GLU A 130 -17.91 -2.84 -7.46
C GLU A 130 -19.18 -3.29 -6.74
N ILE A 131 -20.33 -3.36 -7.43
CA ILE A 131 -21.57 -3.92 -6.85
C ILE A 131 -21.40 -5.39 -6.42
N ASN A 132 -20.45 -6.11 -7.03
CA ASN A 132 -20.06 -7.46 -6.68
C ASN A 132 -21.24 -8.46 -6.67
N ASP A 133 -22.09 -8.39 -7.69
CA ASP A 133 -23.24 -9.29 -7.86
C ASP A 133 -22.98 -10.32 -8.96
N THR A 134 -23.06 -11.60 -8.58
CA THR A 134 -22.80 -12.75 -9.48
C THR A 134 -23.67 -12.80 -10.74
N ARG A 135 -24.84 -12.11 -10.77
CA ARG A 135 -25.66 -11.99 -12.00
C ARG A 135 -24.92 -11.31 -13.14
N ALA A 136 -23.92 -10.48 -12.84
CA ALA A 136 -23.09 -9.79 -13.82
C ALA A 136 -22.05 -10.70 -14.51
N VAL A 137 -21.76 -11.88 -13.94
CA VAL A 137 -20.64 -12.73 -14.37
C VAL A 137 -20.81 -13.19 -15.82
N ASP A 138 -21.98 -13.74 -16.20
CA ASP A 138 -22.20 -14.22 -17.57
C ASP A 138 -22.18 -13.08 -18.62
N PRO A 139 -22.86 -11.94 -18.40
CA PRO A 139 -22.72 -10.77 -19.28
C PRO A 139 -21.29 -10.25 -19.41
N LEU A 140 -20.52 -10.21 -18.33
CA LEU A 140 -19.13 -9.77 -18.37
C LEU A 140 -18.23 -10.80 -19.11
N ILE A 141 -18.51 -12.09 -18.97
CA ILE A 141 -17.87 -13.15 -19.78
C ILE A 141 -18.18 -12.96 -21.27
N GLU A 142 -19.42 -12.58 -21.65
CA GLU A 142 -19.76 -12.23 -23.05
C GLU A 142 -18.92 -11.02 -23.52
N ALA A 143 -18.79 -9.99 -22.67
CA ALA A 143 -18.02 -8.77 -22.97
C ALA A 143 -16.50 -8.99 -23.14
N LEU A 144 -15.94 -10.08 -22.60
CA LEU A 144 -14.56 -10.50 -22.90
C LEU A 144 -14.33 -10.84 -24.38
N THR A 145 -15.39 -10.96 -25.19
CA THR A 145 -15.29 -11.23 -26.64
C THR A 145 -15.60 -10.02 -27.50
N ASP A 146 -15.76 -8.83 -26.90
CA ASP A 146 -16.06 -7.60 -27.65
C ASP A 146 -14.94 -7.26 -28.65
N LYS A 147 -15.32 -6.62 -29.76
CA LYS A 147 -14.37 -6.22 -30.82
C LYS A 147 -13.31 -5.24 -30.31
N LYS A 148 -13.64 -4.43 -29.31
CA LYS A 148 -12.80 -3.34 -28.80
C LYS A 148 -12.05 -3.80 -27.55
N ALA A 149 -10.74 -3.60 -27.55
CA ALA A 149 -9.87 -4.04 -26.45
C ALA A 149 -10.20 -3.35 -25.11
N GLU A 150 -10.65 -2.09 -25.15
CA GLU A 150 -11.04 -1.33 -23.95
C GLU A 150 -12.17 -2.04 -23.17
N VAL A 151 -13.18 -2.52 -23.88
CA VAL A 151 -14.35 -3.20 -23.31
C VAL A 151 -13.94 -4.54 -22.71
N ARG A 152 -13.15 -5.32 -23.46
CA ARG A 152 -12.60 -6.60 -22.98
C ARG A 152 -11.73 -6.41 -21.73
N ALA A 153 -10.93 -5.35 -21.69
CA ALA A 153 -10.06 -5.02 -20.58
C ALA A 153 -10.87 -4.70 -19.32
N THR A 154 -11.88 -3.83 -19.43
CA THR A 154 -12.74 -3.47 -18.29
C THR A 154 -13.58 -4.65 -17.82
N ALA A 155 -14.10 -5.48 -18.74
CA ALA A 155 -14.79 -6.70 -18.38
C ALA A 155 -13.90 -7.69 -17.63
N ALA A 156 -12.62 -7.82 -18.03
CA ALA A 156 -11.66 -8.66 -17.32
C ALA A 156 -11.44 -8.17 -15.88
N ALA A 157 -11.24 -6.86 -15.69
CA ALA A 157 -11.07 -6.26 -14.37
C ALA A 157 -12.30 -6.50 -13.46
N ALA A 158 -13.51 -6.19 -13.96
CA ALA A 158 -14.75 -6.38 -13.20
C ALA A 158 -14.99 -7.84 -12.79
N LEU A 159 -14.61 -8.81 -13.63
CA LEU A 159 -14.67 -10.23 -13.27
C LEU A 159 -13.70 -10.62 -12.15
N GLY A 160 -12.54 -9.96 -12.07
CA GLY A 160 -11.59 -10.11 -10.97
C GLY A 160 -12.15 -9.60 -9.65
N GLU A 161 -12.72 -8.40 -9.67
CA GLU A 161 -13.37 -7.76 -8.52
C GLU A 161 -14.52 -8.61 -7.97
N ILE A 162 -15.35 -9.20 -8.86
CA ILE A 162 -16.43 -10.10 -8.45
C ILE A 162 -15.88 -11.40 -7.82
N GLY A 163 -14.75 -11.89 -8.30
CA GLY A 163 -14.08 -13.07 -7.72
C GLY A 163 -14.76 -14.42 -8.00
N ASP A 164 -15.76 -14.49 -8.88
CA ASP A 164 -16.46 -15.75 -9.20
C ASP A 164 -15.57 -16.66 -10.08
N LYS A 165 -15.35 -17.89 -9.62
CA LYS A 165 -14.55 -18.91 -10.32
C LYS A 165 -15.07 -19.30 -11.70
N LYS A 166 -16.35 -19.04 -12.00
CA LYS A 166 -16.89 -19.20 -13.35
C LYS A 166 -16.12 -18.36 -14.38
N ALA A 167 -15.53 -17.24 -13.96
CA ALA A 167 -14.72 -16.38 -14.80
C ALA A 167 -13.31 -16.92 -15.10
N THR A 168 -12.82 -17.93 -14.37
CA THR A 168 -11.44 -18.42 -14.50
C THR A 168 -11.13 -18.92 -15.91
N ALA A 169 -11.94 -19.79 -16.50
CA ALA A 169 -11.67 -20.31 -17.83
C ALA A 169 -11.73 -19.22 -18.94
N PRO A 170 -12.72 -18.32 -18.96
CA PRO A 170 -12.72 -17.15 -19.84
C PRO A 170 -11.49 -16.24 -19.68
N LEU A 171 -11.11 -15.91 -18.45
CA LEU A 171 -9.92 -15.07 -18.19
C LEU A 171 -8.61 -15.79 -18.60
N VAL A 172 -8.52 -17.11 -18.43
CA VAL A 172 -7.41 -17.91 -18.95
C VAL A 172 -7.32 -17.82 -20.48
N ALA A 173 -8.45 -17.74 -21.20
CA ALA A 173 -8.43 -17.48 -22.63
C ALA A 173 -7.98 -16.04 -22.95
N ALA A 174 -8.41 -15.06 -22.16
CA ALA A 174 -8.02 -13.65 -22.30
C ALA A 174 -6.51 -13.38 -22.06
N LEU A 175 -5.78 -14.28 -21.39
CA LEU A 175 -4.31 -14.26 -21.34
C LEU A 175 -3.64 -14.40 -22.71
N LYS A 176 -4.38 -14.71 -23.77
CA LYS A 176 -3.88 -14.78 -25.16
C LYS A 176 -4.43 -13.66 -26.05
N ASP A 177 -5.07 -12.66 -25.46
CA ASP A 177 -5.65 -11.54 -26.21
C ASP A 177 -4.59 -10.76 -27.00
N PRO A 178 -4.90 -10.24 -28.20
CA PRO A 178 -3.98 -9.39 -28.96
C PRO A 178 -3.51 -8.15 -28.19
N SER A 179 -4.37 -7.59 -27.32
CA SER A 179 -4.06 -6.42 -26.50
C SER A 179 -3.33 -6.82 -25.21
N GLU A 180 -2.18 -6.22 -24.98
CA GLU A 180 -1.41 -6.37 -23.73
C GLU A 180 -2.19 -5.88 -22.50
N LYS A 181 -3.03 -4.84 -22.64
CA LYS A 181 -3.90 -4.35 -21.56
C LYS A 181 -4.88 -5.42 -21.10
N VAL A 182 -5.51 -6.13 -22.05
CA VAL A 182 -6.44 -7.24 -21.74
C VAL A 182 -5.69 -8.40 -21.10
N ARG A 183 -4.54 -8.82 -21.67
CA ARG A 183 -3.72 -9.91 -21.09
C ARG A 183 -3.28 -9.59 -19.66
N ARG A 184 -2.87 -8.35 -19.40
CA ARG A 184 -2.43 -7.89 -18.08
C ARG A 184 -3.58 -7.95 -17.07
N LEU A 185 -4.73 -7.38 -17.40
CA LEU A 185 -5.89 -7.39 -16.49
C LEU A 185 -6.40 -8.81 -16.26
N ALA A 186 -6.42 -9.66 -17.29
CA ALA A 186 -6.72 -11.08 -17.12
C ALA A 186 -5.76 -11.75 -16.13
N ALA A 187 -4.46 -11.47 -16.19
CA ALA A 187 -3.50 -12.02 -15.23
C ALA A 187 -3.74 -11.52 -13.80
N VAL A 188 -4.03 -10.22 -13.62
CA VAL A 188 -4.37 -9.64 -12.31
C VAL A 188 -5.63 -10.31 -11.73
N SER A 189 -6.72 -10.33 -12.50
CA SER A 189 -8.01 -10.89 -12.09
C SER A 189 -7.95 -12.38 -11.78
N LEU A 190 -7.12 -13.15 -12.48
CA LEU A 190 -6.87 -14.55 -12.14
C LEU A 190 -6.13 -14.72 -10.80
N GLY A 191 -5.27 -13.76 -10.43
CA GLY A 191 -4.67 -13.67 -9.11
C GLY A 191 -5.72 -13.41 -8.02
N GLU A 192 -6.63 -12.46 -8.25
CA GLU A 192 -7.71 -12.10 -7.32
C GLU A 192 -8.69 -13.26 -7.09
N ILE A 193 -9.15 -13.92 -8.17
CA ILE A 193 -10.03 -15.10 -8.08
C ILE A 193 -9.35 -16.27 -7.35
N SER A 194 -8.02 -16.35 -7.44
CA SER A 194 -7.22 -17.38 -6.74
C SER A 194 -7.67 -18.82 -7.03
N ASP A 195 -8.07 -19.12 -8.27
CA ASP A 195 -8.34 -20.50 -8.72
C ASP A 195 -7.07 -21.18 -9.26
N ASN A 196 -6.74 -22.34 -8.69
CA ASN A 196 -5.59 -23.16 -9.07
C ASN A 196 -5.58 -23.56 -10.56
N GLN A 197 -6.72 -23.57 -11.25
CA GLN A 197 -6.77 -23.82 -12.69
C GLN A 197 -5.99 -22.77 -13.50
N ALA A 198 -5.80 -21.57 -12.95
CA ALA A 198 -5.08 -20.48 -13.58
C ALA A 198 -3.54 -20.60 -13.48
N ILE A 199 -3.02 -21.43 -12.58
CA ILE A 199 -1.57 -21.49 -12.29
C ILE A 199 -0.75 -21.80 -13.55
N LYS A 200 -1.11 -22.86 -14.29
CA LYS A 200 -0.37 -23.25 -15.51
C LYS A 200 -0.44 -22.18 -16.60
N PRO A 201 -1.61 -21.59 -16.92
CA PRO A 201 -1.70 -20.42 -17.79
C PRO A 201 -0.86 -19.22 -17.34
N LEU A 202 -0.87 -18.87 -16.05
CA LEU A 202 -0.09 -17.76 -15.50
C LEU A 202 1.43 -18.05 -15.61
N VAL A 203 1.87 -19.29 -15.37
CA VAL A 203 3.26 -19.71 -15.61
C VAL A 203 3.66 -19.52 -17.07
N ALA A 204 2.76 -19.75 -18.03
CA ALA A 204 3.03 -19.45 -19.44
C ALA A 204 3.12 -17.93 -19.69
N ALA A 205 2.27 -17.13 -19.04
CA ALA A 205 2.26 -15.67 -19.15
C ALA A 205 3.51 -14.99 -18.56
N LEU A 206 4.30 -15.67 -17.71
CA LEU A 206 5.66 -15.22 -17.34
C LEU A 206 6.62 -15.10 -18.52
N LYS A 207 6.25 -15.59 -19.71
CA LYS A 207 7.03 -15.48 -20.94
C LYS A 207 6.40 -14.54 -21.97
N ASP A 208 5.42 -13.73 -21.57
CA ASP A 208 4.79 -12.76 -22.45
C ASP A 208 5.81 -11.75 -23.00
N ASN A 209 5.56 -11.24 -24.20
CA ASN A 209 6.42 -10.23 -24.82
C ASN A 209 6.39 -8.91 -24.04
N ASP A 210 5.23 -8.59 -23.45
CA ASP A 210 5.01 -7.37 -22.68
C ASP A 210 5.45 -7.55 -21.21
N ALA A 211 6.17 -6.55 -20.69
CA ALA A 211 6.73 -6.63 -19.34
C ALA A 211 5.66 -6.48 -18.24
N GLU A 212 4.60 -5.70 -18.47
CA GLU A 212 3.52 -5.53 -17.52
C GLU A 212 2.69 -6.81 -17.39
N VAL A 213 2.48 -7.54 -18.49
CA VAL A 213 1.85 -8.86 -18.46
C VAL A 213 2.70 -9.86 -17.67
N ARG A 214 4.03 -9.89 -17.89
CA ARG A 214 4.94 -10.76 -17.11
C ARG A 214 4.91 -10.43 -15.62
N ALA A 215 4.92 -9.15 -15.26
CA ALA A 215 4.84 -8.70 -13.87
C ALA A 215 3.48 -9.07 -13.22
N ALA A 216 2.37 -8.86 -13.93
CA ALA A 216 1.04 -9.24 -13.45
C ALA A 216 0.94 -10.76 -13.21
N ALA A 217 1.46 -11.57 -14.14
CA ALA A 217 1.51 -13.02 -13.99
C ALA A 217 2.36 -13.44 -12.78
N ALA A 218 3.52 -12.82 -12.57
CA ALA A 218 4.37 -13.09 -11.41
C ALA A 218 3.67 -12.77 -10.08
N ARG A 219 3.00 -11.61 -10.00
CA ARG A 219 2.22 -11.20 -8.83
C ARG A 219 1.08 -12.17 -8.54
N ALA A 220 0.31 -12.54 -9.56
CA ALA A 220 -0.80 -13.48 -9.44
C ALA A 220 -0.34 -14.85 -8.91
N LEU A 221 0.78 -15.37 -9.41
CA LEU A 221 1.37 -16.63 -8.91
C LEU A 221 1.84 -16.52 -7.45
N GLY A 222 2.41 -15.38 -7.06
CA GLY A 222 2.79 -15.11 -5.67
C GLY A 222 1.60 -15.12 -4.72
N ILE A 223 0.45 -14.59 -5.14
CA ILE A 223 -0.81 -14.59 -4.37
C ILE A 223 -1.35 -16.01 -4.21
N GLN A 224 -1.38 -16.79 -5.29
CA GLN A 224 -1.95 -18.15 -5.29
C GLN A 224 -1.13 -19.15 -4.45
N GLY A 225 0.17 -18.94 -4.28
CA GLY A 225 1.00 -19.67 -3.33
C GLY A 225 1.28 -21.14 -3.66
N ASP A 226 0.89 -21.67 -4.84
CA ASP A 226 1.27 -23.04 -5.24
C ASP A 226 2.75 -23.12 -5.60
N LEU A 227 3.54 -23.48 -4.58
CA LEU A 227 4.98 -23.65 -4.65
C LEU A 227 5.44 -24.66 -5.71
N LYS A 228 4.65 -25.71 -5.99
CA LYS A 228 5.16 -26.83 -6.78
C LYS A 228 5.23 -26.49 -8.27
N LEU A 229 4.27 -25.71 -8.76
CA LEU A 229 4.17 -25.39 -10.19
C LEU A 229 4.78 -24.03 -10.54
N SER A 230 4.78 -23.07 -9.62
CA SER A 230 5.19 -21.70 -9.91
C SER A 230 6.63 -21.36 -9.52
N GLN A 231 7.24 -22.11 -8.59
CA GLN A 231 8.55 -21.75 -8.02
C GLN A 231 9.66 -21.70 -9.07
N GLU A 232 9.91 -22.77 -9.81
CA GLU A 232 10.99 -22.79 -10.83
C GLU A 232 10.77 -21.75 -11.95
N PRO A 233 9.54 -21.58 -12.50
CA PRO A 233 9.26 -20.50 -13.44
C PRO A 233 9.53 -19.09 -12.88
N LEU A 234 9.13 -18.82 -11.63
CA LEU A 234 9.39 -17.53 -10.99
C LEU A 234 10.88 -17.33 -10.74
N ILE A 235 11.60 -18.37 -10.30
CA ILE A 235 13.07 -18.33 -10.16
C ILE A 235 13.72 -17.94 -11.48
N ALA A 236 13.29 -18.51 -12.61
CA ALA A 236 13.80 -18.15 -13.93
C ALA A 236 13.46 -16.70 -14.32
N ALA A 237 12.29 -16.20 -13.90
CA ALA A 237 11.88 -14.81 -14.14
C ALA A 237 12.62 -13.78 -13.26
N ALA A 238 13.37 -14.21 -12.24
CA ALA A 238 14.16 -13.30 -11.41
C ALA A 238 15.33 -12.66 -12.16
N THR A 239 15.67 -13.17 -13.35
CA THR A 239 16.68 -12.61 -14.26
C THR A 239 16.05 -11.92 -15.47
N ASP A 240 14.80 -11.47 -15.38
CA ASP A 240 14.13 -10.75 -16.46
C ASP A 240 14.90 -9.49 -16.90
N LYS A 241 14.83 -9.17 -18.19
CA LYS A 241 15.46 -7.95 -18.74
C LYS A 241 14.87 -6.66 -18.16
N ASN A 242 13.60 -6.67 -17.74
CA ASN A 242 12.94 -5.52 -17.15
C ASN A 242 13.08 -5.57 -15.60
N PRO A 243 13.64 -4.52 -14.97
CA PRO A 243 13.83 -4.48 -13.52
C PRO A 243 12.52 -4.52 -12.71
N GLN A 244 11.42 -3.97 -13.23
CA GLN A 244 10.11 -4.06 -12.56
C GLN A 244 9.64 -5.51 -12.47
N VAL A 245 9.83 -6.29 -13.54
CA VAL A 245 9.51 -7.73 -13.52
C VAL A 245 10.38 -8.44 -12.49
N ARG A 246 11.70 -8.17 -12.47
CA ARG A 246 12.61 -8.74 -11.46
C ARG A 246 12.15 -8.42 -10.03
N ALA A 247 11.83 -7.16 -9.74
CA ALA A 247 11.38 -6.74 -8.40
C ALA A 247 10.09 -7.46 -7.97
N VAL A 248 9.08 -7.50 -8.84
CA VAL A 248 7.81 -8.18 -8.57
C VAL A 248 8.00 -9.69 -8.38
N VAL A 249 8.90 -10.30 -9.14
CA VAL A 249 9.23 -11.72 -8.96
C VAL A 249 9.88 -11.96 -7.59
N ILE A 250 10.80 -11.10 -7.15
CA ILE A 250 11.42 -11.22 -5.83
C ILE A 250 10.35 -11.12 -4.72
N GLU A 251 9.43 -10.17 -4.83
CA GLU A 251 8.29 -10.01 -3.91
C GLU A 251 7.37 -11.25 -3.91
N ALA A 252 6.99 -11.74 -5.09
CA ALA A 252 6.13 -12.92 -5.24
C ALA A 252 6.76 -14.16 -4.58
N LEU A 253 8.06 -14.36 -4.80
CA LEU A 253 8.80 -15.45 -4.18
C LEU A 253 8.91 -15.29 -2.66
N ALA A 254 8.99 -14.06 -2.14
CA ALA A 254 9.07 -13.81 -0.70
C ALA A 254 7.78 -14.22 0.01
N GLY A 255 6.63 -13.85 -0.57
CA GLY A 255 5.29 -14.25 -0.10
C GLY A 255 5.10 -15.78 -0.05
N MET A 256 5.80 -16.50 -0.93
CA MET A 256 5.82 -17.97 -0.99
C MET A 256 6.61 -18.62 0.17
N LYS A 257 7.40 -17.87 0.96
CA LYS A 257 8.15 -18.36 2.14
C LYS A 257 9.07 -19.56 1.87
N SER A 258 9.58 -19.71 0.64
CA SER A 258 10.47 -20.81 0.27
C SER A 258 11.93 -20.50 0.61
N SER A 259 12.53 -21.29 1.49
CA SER A 259 13.95 -21.15 1.88
C SER A 259 14.93 -21.48 0.75
N LYS A 260 14.48 -22.18 -0.30
CA LYS A 260 15.31 -22.52 -1.48
C LYS A 260 15.72 -21.29 -2.32
N ILE A 261 15.11 -20.13 -2.06
CA ILE A 261 15.23 -18.91 -2.86
C ILE A 261 16.20 -17.91 -2.22
N GLU A 262 16.69 -18.20 -1.01
CA GLU A 262 17.67 -17.40 -0.27
C GLU A 262 18.88 -16.96 -1.14
N ALA A 263 19.42 -17.88 -1.95
CA ALA A 263 20.55 -17.58 -2.83
C ALA A 263 20.23 -16.52 -3.90
N ILE A 264 18.98 -16.51 -4.38
CA ILE A 264 18.51 -15.55 -5.38
C ILE A 264 18.41 -14.18 -4.73
N TYR A 265 17.77 -14.06 -3.56
CA TYR A 265 17.68 -12.77 -2.86
C TYR A 265 19.07 -12.19 -2.52
N ILE A 266 20.01 -13.03 -2.06
CA ILE A 266 21.39 -12.59 -1.80
C ILE A 266 22.07 -12.09 -3.08
N THR A 267 21.80 -12.71 -4.23
CA THR A 267 22.34 -12.26 -5.51
C THR A 267 21.67 -10.96 -5.97
N SER A 268 20.36 -10.84 -5.81
CA SER A 268 19.56 -9.64 -6.17
C SER A 268 19.87 -8.41 -5.33
N LEU A 269 20.50 -8.55 -4.15
CA LEU A 269 21.08 -7.41 -3.42
C LEU A 269 22.17 -6.67 -4.20
N LYS A 270 22.68 -7.23 -5.30
CA LYS A 270 23.69 -6.62 -6.18
C LYS A 270 23.12 -6.23 -7.55
N ASP A 271 21.79 -6.29 -7.71
CA ASP A 271 21.13 -5.89 -8.95
C ASP A 271 21.44 -4.44 -9.31
N GLU A 272 21.49 -4.11 -10.60
CA GLU A 272 21.72 -2.74 -11.08
C GLU A 272 20.60 -1.80 -10.63
N ASP A 273 19.36 -2.31 -10.54
CA ASP A 273 18.19 -1.51 -10.23
C ASP A 273 17.95 -1.44 -8.70
N PRO A 274 17.80 -0.23 -8.14
CA PRO A 274 17.62 -0.07 -6.70
C PRO A 274 16.31 -0.65 -6.17
N ASN A 275 15.25 -0.75 -6.98
CA ASN A 275 13.99 -1.37 -6.53
C ASN A 275 14.17 -2.88 -6.39
N VAL A 276 14.90 -3.53 -7.30
CA VAL A 276 15.22 -4.96 -7.17
C VAL A 276 16.06 -5.23 -5.92
N ARG A 277 17.08 -4.39 -5.65
CA ARG A 277 17.89 -4.49 -4.43
C ARG A 277 17.05 -4.27 -3.16
N LEU A 278 16.09 -3.33 -3.20
CA LEU A 278 15.16 -3.07 -2.11
C LEU A 278 14.27 -4.28 -1.84
N SER A 279 13.57 -4.79 -2.85
CA SER A 279 12.70 -5.97 -2.71
C SER A 279 13.50 -7.19 -2.20
N ALA A 280 14.75 -7.34 -2.63
CA ALA A 280 15.64 -8.40 -2.13
C ALA A 280 15.99 -8.24 -0.64
N ALA A 281 16.28 -7.02 -0.19
CA ALA A 281 16.55 -6.76 1.22
C ALA A 281 15.32 -7.02 2.10
N GLU A 282 14.14 -6.59 1.65
CA GLU A 282 12.87 -6.83 2.34
C GLU A 282 12.55 -8.33 2.43
N ALA A 283 12.64 -9.05 1.30
CA ALA A 283 12.44 -10.49 1.22
C ALA A 283 13.35 -11.26 2.21
N LEU A 284 14.63 -10.90 2.30
CA LEU A 284 15.58 -11.50 3.24
C LEU A 284 15.21 -11.27 4.71
N GLY A 285 14.68 -10.08 5.01
CA GLY A 285 14.16 -9.74 6.33
C GLY A 285 12.92 -10.55 6.70
N GLU A 286 12.01 -10.76 5.75
CA GLU A 286 10.78 -11.54 5.95
C GLU A 286 11.06 -13.02 6.20
N ILE A 287 11.95 -13.63 5.40
CA ILE A 287 12.33 -15.04 5.59
C ILE A 287 13.29 -15.25 6.77
N LYS A 288 13.81 -14.16 7.36
CA LYS A 288 14.77 -14.14 8.47
C LYS A 288 15.99 -15.04 8.23
N SER A 289 16.52 -15.01 7.01
CA SER A 289 17.68 -15.82 6.61
C SER A 289 18.93 -15.44 7.44
N PRO A 290 19.54 -16.35 8.22
CA PRO A 290 20.77 -16.03 8.93
C PRO A 290 21.98 -15.82 8.02
N LYS A 291 21.99 -16.40 6.80
CA LYS A 291 23.10 -16.20 5.86
C LYS A 291 23.08 -14.80 5.23
N ALA A 292 21.96 -14.10 5.33
CA ALA A 292 21.80 -12.75 4.79
C ALA A 292 22.45 -11.65 5.64
N THR A 293 22.88 -11.92 6.88
CA THR A 293 23.49 -10.86 7.73
C THR A 293 24.65 -10.15 7.04
N LYS A 294 25.64 -10.89 6.51
CA LYS A 294 26.80 -10.27 5.83
C LYS A 294 26.41 -9.53 4.54
N PRO A 295 25.63 -10.13 3.61
CA PRO A 295 25.11 -9.42 2.44
C PRO A 295 24.34 -8.14 2.78
N LEU A 296 23.42 -8.19 3.75
CA LEU A 296 22.63 -7.03 4.17
C LEU A 296 23.50 -5.94 4.82
N MET A 297 24.53 -6.31 5.58
CA MET A 297 25.51 -5.36 6.10
C MET A 297 26.27 -4.62 4.99
N ALA A 298 26.51 -5.26 3.84
CA ALA A 298 27.08 -4.58 2.68
C ALA A 298 26.06 -3.61 2.04
N ALA A 299 24.78 -4.01 1.96
CA ALA A 299 23.69 -3.17 1.45
C ALA A 299 23.38 -1.95 2.32
N LEU A 300 23.83 -1.91 3.59
CA LEU A 300 23.80 -0.68 4.40
C LEU A 300 24.63 0.46 3.81
N LYS A 301 25.50 0.20 2.83
CA LYS A 301 26.31 1.21 2.13
C LYS A 301 25.81 1.50 0.71
N ASP A 302 24.60 1.04 0.37
CA ASP A 302 24.01 1.23 -0.95
C ASP A 302 23.87 2.72 -1.31
N GLN A 303 23.97 3.03 -2.61
CA GLN A 303 23.77 4.39 -3.11
C GLN A 303 22.35 4.88 -2.85
N SER A 304 21.37 3.99 -2.95
CA SER A 304 19.96 4.29 -2.72
C SER A 304 19.65 4.32 -1.21
N PRO A 305 19.09 5.43 -0.69
CA PRO A 305 18.62 5.49 0.70
C PRO A 305 17.54 4.46 1.04
N SER A 306 16.66 4.15 0.08
CA SER A 306 15.59 3.18 0.30
C SER A 306 16.16 1.79 0.55
N VAL A 307 17.18 1.39 -0.22
CA VAL A 307 17.90 0.11 -0.04
C VAL A 307 18.63 0.07 1.30
N ARG A 308 19.32 1.15 1.70
CA ARG A 308 19.97 1.22 3.03
C ARG A 308 18.98 1.06 4.18
N ALA A 309 17.82 1.73 4.10
CA ALA A 309 16.76 1.61 5.11
C ALA A 309 16.16 0.20 5.14
N ALA A 310 15.89 -0.40 3.98
CA ALA A 310 15.38 -1.77 3.88
C ALA A 310 16.38 -2.78 4.47
N ALA A 311 17.67 -2.66 4.15
CA ALA A 311 18.72 -3.50 4.71
C ALA A 311 18.83 -3.38 6.23
N ALA A 312 18.70 -2.16 6.79
CA ALA A 312 18.68 -1.96 8.23
C ALA A 312 17.47 -2.64 8.89
N LYS A 313 16.26 -2.45 8.34
CA LYS A 313 15.04 -3.11 8.83
C LYS A 313 15.18 -4.63 8.80
N ALA A 314 15.71 -5.18 7.71
CA ALA A 314 15.95 -6.61 7.54
C ALA A 314 16.93 -7.15 8.60
N LEU A 315 18.07 -6.50 8.81
CA LEU A 315 19.02 -6.86 9.88
C LEU A 315 18.37 -6.82 11.28
N GLY A 316 17.51 -5.83 11.53
CA GLY A 316 16.72 -5.77 12.75
C GLY A 316 15.76 -6.95 12.91
N ALA A 317 15.14 -7.42 11.82
CA ALA A 317 14.24 -8.56 11.81
C ALA A 317 14.97 -9.90 11.99
N LEU A 318 16.18 -10.02 11.45
CA LEU A 318 17.09 -11.15 11.67
C LEU A 318 17.53 -11.23 13.13
N GLY A 319 17.76 -10.09 13.77
CA GLY A 319 18.17 -10.02 15.18
C GLY A 319 19.62 -10.43 15.44
N ASP A 320 20.45 -10.55 14.39
CA ASP A 320 21.85 -10.98 14.52
C ASP A 320 22.73 -9.85 15.11
N PRO A 321 23.33 -10.03 16.31
CA PRO A 321 24.17 -9.03 16.93
C PRO A 321 25.41 -8.64 16.11
N MET A 322 25.82 -9.45 15.13
CA MET A 322 26.93 -9.12 14.23
C MET A 322 26.66 -7.85 13.41
N ALA A 323 25.39 -7.49 13.17
CA ALA A 323 24.98 -6.30 12.44
C ALA A 323 25.17 -5.00 13.24
N VAL A 324 25.29 -5.09 14.57
CA VAL A 324 25.28 -3.94 15.48
C VAL A 324 26.31 -2.86 15.10
N PRO A 325 27.60 -3.19 14.86
CA PRO A 325 28.58 -2.17 14.48
C PRO A 325 28.22 -1.41 13.19
N ALA A 326 27.70 -2.11 12.17
CA ALA A 326 27.34 -1.47 10.90
C ALA A 326 26.08 -0.61 11.04
N LEU A 327 25.11 -1.02 11.85
CA LEU A 327 23.92 -0.22 12.16
C LEU A 327 24.27 1.05 12.95
N PHE A 328 25.33 1.01 13.77
CA PHE A 328 25.85 2.22 14.44
C PHE A 328 26.38 3.26 13.48
N ASP A 329 27.14 2.83 12.47
CA ASP A 329 27.61 3.76 11.45
C ASP A 329 26.43 4.36 10.67
N LEU A 330 25.37 3.57 10.46
CA LEU A 330 24.16 4.01 9.77
C LEU A 330 23.32 5.03 10.56
N LEU A 331 23.48 5.16 11.88
CA LEU A 331 22.85 6.25 12.65
C LEU A 331 23.32 7.64 12.21
N LYS A 332 24.44 7.74 11.48
CA LYS A 332 25.00 8.98 10.92
C LYS A 332 24.58 9.21 9.47
N ASP A 333 23.65 8.41 8.94
CA ASP A 333 23.23 8.56 7.55
C ASP A 333 22.61 9.94 7.29
N LYS A 334 22.82 10.48 6.08
CA LYS A 334 22.28 11.78 5.67
C LYS A 334 20.74 11.79 5.68
N GLN A 335 20.12 10.66 5.36
CA GLN A 335 18.67 10.54 5.24
C GLN A 335 18.04 10.13 6.58
N GLU A 336 17.05 10.90 7.01
CA GLU A 336 16.34 10.67 8.28
C GLU A 336 15.68 9.30 8.37
N THR A 337 15.03 8.87 7.29
CA THR A 337 14.38 7.56 7.19
C THR A 337 15.36 6.40 7.41
N VAL A 338 16.61 6.56 6.96
CA VAL A 338 17.67 5.57 7.13
C VAL A 338 18.16 5.55 8.58
N ARG A 339 18.35 6.71 9.21
CA ARG A 339 18.72 6.81 10.63
C ARG A 339 17.65 6.17 11.53
N ALA A 340 16.37 6.46 11.26
CA ALA A 340 15.25 5.87 11.98
C ALA A 340 15.21 4.33 11.84
N ALA A 341 15.45 3.81 10.63
CA ALA A 341 15.53 2.36 10.39
C ALA A 341 16.70 1.72 11.17
N ALA A 342 17.87 2.36 11.23
CA ALA A 342 19.00 1.88 12.01
C ALA A 342 18.71 1.84 13.52
N ALA A 343 18.11 2.91 14.07
CA ALA A 343 17.69 2.96 15.47
C ALA A 343 16.68 1.86 15.80
N GLN A 344 15.68 1.67 14.95
CA GLN A 344 14.69 0.61 15.09
C GLN A 344 15.33 -0.78 15.04
N ALA A 345 16.28 -1.00 14.13
CA ALA A 345 16.98 -2.27 13.99
C ALA A 345 17.81 -2.60 15.24
N LEU A 346 18.56 -1.63 15.77
CA LEU A 346 19.31 -1.78 17.03
C LEU A 346 18.37 -2.11 18.21
N GLY A 347 17.21 -1.45 18.27
CA GLY A 347 16.12 -1.75 19.19
C GLY A 347 15.67 -3.21 19.12
N LYS A 348 15.37 -3.70 17.92
CA LYS A 348 14.91 -5.07 17.67
C LYS A 348 15.96 -6.14 17.97
N ILE A 349 17.23 -5.87 17.70
CA ILE A 349 18.35 -6.81 18.01
C ILE A 349 18.52 -6.96 19.53
N LYS A 350 18.15 -5.95 20.33
CA LYS A 350 18.22 -5.96 21.81
C LYS A 350 19.62 -6.24 22.38
N SER A 351 20.69 -5.93 21.66
CA SER A 351 22.05 -6.18 22.15
C SER A 351 22.46 -5.19 23.25
N PRO A 352 22.89 -5.65 24.45
CA PRO A 352 23.41 -4.76 25.50
C PRO A 352 24.68 -4.00 25.11
N ARG A 353 25.46 -4.53 24.15
CA ARG A 353 26.62 -3.82 23.58
C ARG A 353 26.20 -2.51 22.89
N ALA A 354 24.96 -2.46 22.38
CA ALA A 354 24.43 -1.27 21.75
C ALA A 354 24.23 -0.13 22.76
N ILE A 355 23.86 -0.40 24.02
CA ILE A 355 23.62 0.66 25.01
C ILE A 355 24.86 1.52 25.26
N LYS A 356 26.03 0.90 25.42
CA LYS A 356 27.27 1.64 25.68
C LYS A 356 27.62 2.55 24.49
N ALA A 357 27.47 2.05 23.27
CA ALA A 357 27.74 2.83 22.07
C ALA A 357 26.68 3.93 21.85
N LEU A 358 25.39 3.63 21.98
CA LEU A 358 24.29 4.61 21.91
C LEU A 358 24.51 5.77 22.89
N ALA A 359 25.09 5.52 24.06
CA ALA A 359 25.36 6.56 25.06
C ALA A 359 26.37 7.61 24.58
N SER A 360 27.32 7.23 23.74
CA SER A 360 28.19 8.22 23.08
C SER A 360 27.46 9.04 22.00
N PHE A 361 26.45 8.46 21.35
CA PHE A 361 25.67 9.15 20.32
C PHE A 361 24.68 10.17 20.89
N LEU A 362 24.27 10.03 22.15
CA LEU A 362 23.53 11.07 22.88
C LEU A 362 24.33 12.38 23.07
N LYS A 363 25.61 12.40 22.73
CA LYS A 363 26.47 13.60 22.75
C LYS A 363 26.87 14.07 21.35
N ASN A 364 26.29 13.50 20.30
CA ASN A 364 26.60 13.88 18.93
C ASN A 364 26.08 15.31 18.62
N ASP A 365 26.81 16.06 17.80
CA ASP A 365 26.43 17.44 17.45
C ASP A 365 25.09 17.50 16.71
N GLU A 366 24.80 16.47 15.90
CA GLU A 366 23.57 16.38 15.13
C GLU A 366 22.38 15.95 16.01
N VAL A 367 21.40 16.85 16.16
CA VAL A 367 20.15 16.59 16.88
C VAL A 367 19.46 15.29 16.43
N PRO A 368 19.32 14.99 15.12
CA PRO A 368 18.65 13.76 14.68
C PRO A 368 19.33 12.47 15.13
N VAL A 369 20.66 12.49 15.25
CA VAL A 369 21.45 11.34 15.72
C VAL A 369 21.21 11.10 17.20
N ARG A 370 21.11 12.17 18.00
CA ARG A 370 20.79 12.09 19.44
C ARG A 370 19.38 11.53 19.69
N ILE A 371 18.39 11.99 18.91
CA ILE A 371 17.01 11.47 18.98
C ILE A 371 17.00 9.96 18.69
N SER A 372 17.63 9.56 17.58
CA SER A 372 17.72 8.17 17.14
C SER A 372 18.38 7.29 18.21
N ALA A 373 19.42 7.82 18.89
CA ALA A 373 20.09 7.13 19.97
C ALA A 373 19.19 6.92 21.21
N ALA A 374 18.44 7.94 21.61
CA ALA A 374 17.49 7.86 22.72
C ALA A 374 16.36 6.85 22.44
N VAL A 375 15.79 6.89 21.22
CA VAL A 375 14.74 5.95 20.79
C VAL A 375 15.25 4.51 20.81
N ALA A 376 16.42 4.23 20.21
CA ALA A 376 16.99 2.89 20.18
C ALA A 376 17.26 2.35 21.58
N MET A 377 17.77 3.19 22.49
CA MET A 377 17.97 2.82 23.89
C MET A 377 16.67 2.42 24.61
N GLY A 378 15.62 3.21 24.41
CA GLY A 378 14.28 2.89 24.94
C GLY A 378 13.78 1.54 24.42
N GLN A 379 13.88 1.29 23.11
CA GLN A 379 13.44 0.05 22.47
C GLN A 379 14.23 -1.19 22.90
N ILE A 380 15.53 -1.05 23.20
CA ILE A 380 16.33 -2.15 23.75
C ILE A 380 15.79 -2.58 25.13
N GLY A 381 15.20 -1.65 25.89
CA GLY A 381 14.58 -1.97 27.19
C GLY A 381 15.57 -2.30 28.30
N SER A 382 16.88 -2.10 28.08
CA SER A 382 17.90 -2.48 29.04
C SER A 382 17.95 -1.49 30.21
N PRO A 383 18.00 -1.97 31.47
CA PRO A 383 18.20 -1.09 32.63
C PRO A 383 19.49 -0.25 32.56
N ARG A 384 20.50 -0.72 31.80
CA ARG A 384 21.75 0.03 31.56
C ARG A 384 21.53 1.34 30.79
N ALA A 385 20.40 1.47 30.10
CA ALA A 385 20.05 2.65 29.33
C ALA A 385 19.45 3.78 30.19
N VAL A 386 18.95 3.47 31.40
CA VAL A 386 18.25 4.44 32.26
C VAL A 386 19.13 5.64 32.56
N LYS A 387 20.34 5.44 33.10
CA LYS A 387 21.23 6.56 33.43
C LYS A 387 21.61 7.43 32.22
N PRO A 388 22.02 6.87 31.06
CA PRO A 388 22.21 7.65 29.84
C PRO A 388 20.98 8.45 29.39
N LEU A 389 19.78 7.85 29.44
CA LEU A 389 18.54 8.52 29.06
C LEU A 389 18.16 9.64 30.03
N ILE A 390 18.35 9.46 31.34
CA ILE A 390 18.16 10.54 32.32
C ILE A 390 19.09 11.71 32.00
N SER A 391 20.34 11.45 31.58
CA SER A 391 21.24 12.52 31.15
C SER A 391 20.72 13.25 29.90
N ALA A 392 20.06 12.56 28.98
CA ALA A 392 19.50 13.14 27.76
C ALA A 392 18.24 13.99 27.99
N LEU A 393 17.58 13.89 29.14
CA LEU A 393 16.54 14.84 29.55
C LEU A 393 17.06 16.26 29.76
N GLY A 394 18.37 16.44 29.90
CA GLY A 394 19.01 17.76 29.92
C GLY A 394 19.38 18.31 28.54
N ASP A 395 18.97 17.65 27.44
CA ASP A 395 19.36 18.09 26.09
C ASP A 395 18.72 19.43 25.70
N LYS A 396 19.45 20.21 24.91
CA LYS A 396 18.99 21.50 24.38
C LYS A 396 17.79 21.33 23.45
N SER A 397 17.71 20.22 22.73
CA SER A 397 16.60 19.90 21.83
C SER A 397 15.45 19.25 22.61
N GLN A 398 14.26 19.83 22.49
CA GLN A 398 13.04 19.26 23.06
C GLN A 398 12.77 17.84 22.55
N SER A 399 12.91 17.61 21.26
CA SER A 399 12.68 16.28 20.65
C SER A 399 13.61 15.19 21.22
N VAL A 400 14.83 15.55 21.63
CA VAL A 400 15.73 14.60 22.31
C VAL A 400 15.23 14.29 23.73
N ARG A 401 14.74 15.30 24.46
CA ARG A 401 14.17 15.12 25.80
C ARG A 401 12.91 14.26 25.77
N GLU A 402 12.00 14.51 24.84
CA GLU A 402 10.78 13.72 24.62
C GLU A 402 11.12 12.25 24.32
N ALA A 403 12.07 12.01 23.40
CA ALA A 403 12.53 10.66 23.08
C ALA A 403 13.14 9.94 24.31
N ALA A 404 13.92 10.66 25.11
CA ALA A 404 14.51 10.13 26.33
C ALA A 404 13.45 9.80 27.40
N ALA A 405 12.46 10.67 27.59
CA ALA A 405 11.35 10.47 28.51
C ALA A 405 10.51 9.23 28.13
N MET A 406 10.17 9.08 26.84
CA MET A 406 9.47 7.90 26.33
C MET A 406 10.28 6.61 26.54
N GLY A 407 11.59 6.66 26.28
CA GLY A 407 12.47 5.51 26.52
C GLY A 407 12.54 5.11 27.99
N LEU A 408 12.66 6.09 28.90
CA LEU A 408 12.64 5.85 30.34
C LEU A 408 11.31 5.24 30.80
N ALA A 409 10.19 5.73 30.27
CA ALA A 409 8.88 5.20 30.57
C ALA A 409 8.71 3.76 30.10
N HIS A 410 9.22 3.43 28.91
CA HIS A 410 9.21 2.07 28.38
C HIS A 410 10.05 1.10 29.25
N ILE A 411 11.22 1.51 29.71
CA ILE A 411 12.13 0.66 30.49
C ILE A 411 11.62 0.44 31.92
N THR A 412 11.10 1.48 32.55
CA THR A 412 10.81 1.49 34.00
C THR A 412 9.32 1.29 34.33
N GLY A 413 8.43 1.46 33.35
CA GLY A 413 6.98 1.47 33.56
C GLY A 413 6.48 2.69 34.35
N LYS A 414 7.30 3.72 34.53
CA LYS A 414 6.94 4.98 35.21
C LYS A 414 6.89 6.14 34.21
N ASN A 415 6.16 7.21 34.52
CA ASN A 415 6.12 8.37 33.64
C ASN A 415 6.22 9.66 34.45
N PHE A 416 7.40 10.28 34.40
CA PHE A 416 7.65 11.61 34.99
C PHE A 416 7.83 12.69 33.90
N GLY A 417 7.48 12.38 32.64
CA GLY A 417 7.73 13.27 31.50
C GLY A 417 9.22 13.62 31.39
N GLU A 418 9.49 14.91 31.13
CA GLU A 418 10.84 15.46 30.99
C GLU A 418 11.50 15.86 32.34
N ASP A 419 10.87 15.58 33.49
CA ASP A 419 11.40 15.95 34.81
C ASP A 419 12.63 15.12 35.20
N GLN A 420 13.80 15.66 34.86
CA GLN A 420 15.09 15.04 35.14
C GLN A 420 15.34 14.83 36.64
N VAL A 421 14.80 15.68 37.52
CA VAL A 421 14.99 15.57 38.98
C VAL A 421 14.18 14.39 39.53
N ALA A 422 12.92 14.28 39.12
CA ALA A 422 12.07 13.15 39.48
C ALA A 422 12.66 11.81 39.00
N TRP A 423 13.17 11.77 37.76
CA TRP A 423 13.83 10.59 37.21
C TRP A 423 15.12 10.21 37.95
N ASN A 424 15.97 11.19 38.29
CA ASN A 424 17.19 10.93 39.07
C ASN A 424 16.87 10.36 40.45
N LYS A 425 15.91 10.94 41.16
CA LYS A 425 15.46 10.45 42.47
C LYS A 425 14.97 9.02 42.36
N TYR A 426 14.07 8.74 41.42
CA TYR A 426 13.56 7.39 41.17
C TYR A 426 14.68 6.39 40.88
N TRP A 427 15.66 6.76 40.04
CA TRP A 427 16.78 5.88 39.73
C TRP A 427 17.64 5.57 40.95
N GLU A 428 18.00 6.57 41.76
CA GLU A 428 18.79 6.35 42.97
C GLU A 428 18.09 5.42 43.97
N ASP A 429 16.78 5.58 44.13
CA ASP A 429 15.95 4.76 45.03
C ASP A 429 15.80 3.30 44.56
N ASN A 430 15.99 3.02 43.25
CA ASN A 430 15.65 1.72 42.65
C ASN A 430 16.80 1.02 41.92
N LYS A 431 17.96 1.66 41.73
CA LYS A 431 19.08 1.16 40.90
C LYS A 431 19.59 -0.22 41.31
N GLU A 432 19.56 -0.56 42.60
CA GLU A 432 20.03 -1.87 43.09
C GLU A 432 19.15 -3.03 42.59
N ALA A 433 17.83 -2.82 42.53
CA ALA A 433 16.90 -3.79 41.96
C ALA A 433 17.17 -3.98 40.44
N TYR A 434 17.40 -2.89 39.71
CA TYR A 434 17.70 -2.93 38.29
C TYR A 434 19.08 -3.55 37.96
N LEU A 435 20.10 -3.31 38.79
CA LEU A 435 21.45 -3.84 38.60
C LEU A 435 21.58 -5.31 39.06
N SER A 436 20.81 -5.75 40.05
CA SER A 436 20.78 -7.14 40.53
C SER A 436 20.05 -8.09 39.58
N VAL A 437 19.07 -7.61 38.81
CA VAL A 437 18.48 -8.37 37.69
C VAL A 437 19.52 -8.66 36.60
N CYS A 438 20.51 -7.77 36.42
CA CYS A 438 21.60 -7.99 35.47
C CYS A 438 22.64 -9.04 35.91
N THR A 439 22.81 -9.32 37.20
CA THR A 439 23.74 -10.35 37.69
C THR A 439 23.14 -11.76 37.67
N LYS A 440 21.80 -11.90 37.65
CA LYS A 440 21.07 -13.19 37.60
C LYS A 440 20.81 -13.74 36.17
N GLY A 441 21.52 -13.26 35.16
CA GLY A 441 21.56 -13.89 33.82
C GLY A 441 20.72 -13.24 32.72
N LEU A 442 19.88 -12.25 33.02
CA LEU A 442 19.08 -11.51 32.01
C LEU A 442 19.86 -10.43 31.24
N CYS A 443 21.09 -10.10 31.67
CA CYS A 443 22.02 -9.19 30.99
C CYS A 443 23.33 -9.88 30.55
N ARG A 444 23.36 -11.23 30.52
CA ARG A 444 24.44 -11.98 29.87
C ARG A 444 24.06 -12.13 28.39
N TYR A 445 25.00 -11.77 27.51
CA TYR A 445 24.90 -11.57 26.05
C TYR A 445 24.52 -10.17 25.62
#